data_AF-A0A7C5CJL3-F1
#
_entry.id   AF-A0A7C5CJL3-F1
#
_cell.length_a   1.000
_cell.length_b   1.000
_cell.length_c   1.000
_cell.angle_alpha   90.00
_cell.angle_beta   90.00
_cell.angle_gamma   90.00
#
_symmetry.space_group_name_H-M   'P 1'
#
loop_
_entity.id
_entity.type
_entity.pdbx_description
1 polymer ?
#
loop_
_entity_poly.entity_id
_entity_poly.type
_entity_poly.pdbx_seq_one_letter_code
_entity_poly.pdbx_strand_id
1 'polypeptide(L)'
;MNKKAEKLILIGIDSLILDFTERFIKEGLMPNIKRLMENGSYGYALPSMPTFTPPNWTTIATGADPSIHGIKGWVFDSRACKVEFLWTVAARAGKKVVLLRYPCGYPATHPNVIAIANGAPHDAIGVIEEATAYTLGRIYRYTGGLHGTSESRAVVFNKATGWKNLPEAIDRSNRTPLEAEIDLIQKEGFRRIKLWLLVYSSDPSGYDTLIIAPEKDFSKSLCTLREGEWSDFIKVDLWSGDKYIKGAFKFKLVELAKDMSRFSLFRTQIHALSGFSDPPEICEELVNNIGP
;
A
#
# COMPACT_ATOMS: atom_id res chain seq x y z
N MET A 1 -30.40 15.08 -31.19
CA MET A 1 -30.24 13.88 -30.34
C MET A 1 -29.06 14.12 -29.43
N ASN A 2 -29.22 14.01 -28.09
CA ASN A 2 -28.08 14.10 -27.19
C ASN A 2 -27.08 12.99 -27.52
N LYS A 3 -25.82 13.36 -27.79
CA LYS A 3 -24.74 12.39 -28.04
C LYS A 3 -24.63 11.52 -26.79
N LYS A 4 -24.82 10.20 -26.94
CA LYS A 4 -24.66 9.25 -25.82
C LYS A 4 -23.20 9.23 -25.39
N ALA A 5 -22.95 9.16 -24.08
CA ALA A 5 -21.60 9.02 -23.55
C ALA A 5 -20.98 7.68 -24.03
N GLU A 6 -19.75 7.74 -24.53
CA GLU A 6 -19.03 6.56 -25.06
C GLU A 6 -18.26 5.81 -23.97
N LYS A 7 -17.86 6.52 -22.91
CA LYS A 7 -17.07 6.02 -21.77
C LYS A 7 -17.71 6.44 -20.46
N LEU A 8 -17.55 5.60 -19.44
CA LEU A 8 -17.95 5.84 -18.06
C LEU A 8 -16.73 5.67 -17.16
N ILE A 9 -16.53 6.58 -16.22
CA ILE A 9 -15.56 6.45 -15.13
C ILE A 9 -16.36 6.58 -13.83
N LEU A 10 -16.28 5.56 -12.98
CA LEU A 10 -16.80 5.59 -11.63
C LEU A 10 -15.61 5.71 -10.68
N ILE A 11 -15.55 6.82 -9.94
CA ILE A 11 -14.56 7.05 -8.89
C ILE A 11 -15.32 7.03 -7.58
N GLY A 12 -14.93 6.15 -6.66
CA GLY A 12 -15.41 6.23 -5.29
C GLY A 12 -14.27 6.63 -4.36
N ILE A 13 -14.61 7.50 -3.42
CA ILE A 13 -13.73 7.94 -2.34
C ILE A 13 -14.36 7.42 -1.07
N ASP A 14 -13.73 6.42 -0.46
CA ASP A 14 -14.29 5.79 0.74
C ASP A 14 -14.40 6.83 1.88
N SER A 15 -15.52 6.81 2.58
CA SER A 15 -15.83 7.72 3.69
C SER A 15 -15.80 9.22 3.33
N LEU A 16 -16.06 9.57 2.06
CA LEU A 16 -16.25 10.97 1.66
C LEU A 16 -17.61 11.51 2.15
N ILE A 17 -17.56 12.34 3.18
CA ILE A 17 -18.75 12.99 3.74
C ILE A 17 -18.96 14.34 3.04
N LEU A 18 -20.18 14.57 2.55
CA LEU A 18 -20.53 15.76 1.76
C LEU A 18 -20.36 17.05 2.57
N ASP A 19 -20.75 17.08 3.85
CA ASP A 19 -20.58 18.24 4.73
C ASP A 19 -19.11 18.72 4.81
N PHE A 20 -18.18 17.79 4.96
CA PHE A 20 -16.75 18.13 4.98
C PHE A 20 -16.26 18.58 3.61
N THR A 21 -16.75 17.95 2.55
CA THR A 21 -16.42 18.34 1.17
C THR A 21 -16.84 19.78 0.89
N GLU A 22 -18.08 20.15 1.22
CA GLU A 22 -18.61 21.50 1.05
C GLU A 22 -17.83 22.53 1.88
N ARG A 23 -17.48 22.17 3.12
CA ARG A 23 -16.64 23.01 3.97
C ARG A 23 -15.27 23.27 3.33
N PHE A 24 -14.57 22.23 2.90
CA PHE A 24 -13.24 22.38 2.29
C PHE A 24 -13.28 23.10 0.93
N ILE A 25 -14.39 23.03 0.21
CA ILE A 25 -14.63 23.85 -0.98
C ILE A 25 -14.74 25.35 -0.60
N LYS A 26 -15.48 25.69 0.46
CA LYS A 26 -15.60 27.06 0.97
C LYS A 26 -14.25 27.62 1.43
N GLU A 27 -13.41 26.77 2.01
CA GLU A 27 -12.03 27.10 2.42
C GLU A 27 -11.04 27.19 1.24
N GLY A 28 -11.47 26.88 0.00
CA GLY A 28 -10.64 26.97 -1.20
C GLY A 28 -9.70 25.78 -1.42
N LEU A 29 -9.87 24.68 -0.68
CA LEU A 29 -8.95 23.53 -0.66
C LEU A 29 -9.28 22.45 -1.71
N MET A 30 -10.48 22.48 -2.31
CA MET A 30 -10.95 21.44 -3.25
C MET A 30 -11.44 22.00 -4.60
N PRO A 31 -10.60 22.71 -5.38
CA PRO A 31 -11.02 23.40 -6.59
C PRO A 31 -11.57 22.46 -7.68
N ASN A 32 -11.04 21.24 -7.79
CA ASN A 32 -11.49 20.26 -8.78
C ASN A 32 -12.87 19.68 -8.46
N ILE A 33 -13.15 19.38 -7.18
CA ILE A 33 -14.46 18.88 -6.76
C ILE A 33 -15.50 20.00 -6.86
N LYS A 34 -15.14 21.23 -6.48
CA LYS A 34 -15.98 22.42 -6.72
C LYS A 34 -16.43 22.50 -8.18
N ARG A 35 -15.49 22.40 -9.12
CA ARG A 35 -15.79 22.43 -10.56
C ARG A 35 -16.72 21.30 -10.99
N LEU A 36 -16.56 20.08 -10.47
CA LEU A 36 -17.46 18.96 -10.77
C LEU A 36 -18.88 19.19 -10.25
N MET A 37 -19.01 19.75 -9.04
CA MET A 37 -20.31 20.08 -8.44
C MET A 37 -21.02 21.20 -9.20
N GLU A 38 -20.28 22.24 -9.64
CA GLU A 38 -20.83 23.38 -10.40
C GLU A 38 -21.26 23.01 -11.83
N ASN A 39 -20.55 22.06 -12.47
CA ASN A 39 -20.82 21.65 -13.86
C ASN A 39 -21.58 20.31 -13.96
N GLY A 40 -22.09 19.81 -12.84
CA GLY A 40 -22.70 18.48 -12.76
C GLY A 40 -23.93 18.47 -11.87
N SER A 41 -24.16 17.33 -11.22
CA SER A 41 -25.21 17.17 -10.22
C SER A 41 -24.62 16.46 -9.01
N TYR A 42 -24.97 16.95 -7.83
CA TYR A 42 -24.56 16.35 -6.57
C TYR A 42 -25.72 16.43 -5.57
N GLY A 43 -25.67 15.57 -4.56
CA GLY A 43 -26.65 15.55 -3.49
C GLY A 43 -26.33 14.45 -2.49
N TYR A 44 -27.11 14.40 -1.42
CA TYR A 44 -27.00 13.35 -0.42
C TYR A 44 -27.48 12.01 -0.99
N ALA A 45 -26.77 10.94 -0.63
CA ALA A 45 -27.19 9.57 -0.83
C ALA A 45 -27.20 8.87 0.54
N LEU A 46 -28.22 8.04 0.78
CA LEU A 46 -28.25 7.19 1.97
C LEU A 46 -27.41 5.94 1.72
N PRO A 47 -26.56 5.53 2.67
CA PRO A 47 -25.85 4.26 2.56
C PRO A 47 -26.81 3.09 2.79
N SER A 48 -26.42 1.92 2.30
CA SER A 48 -27.06 0.66 2.68
C SER A 48 -26.59 0.20 4.06
N MET A 49 -27.48 -0.49 4.77
CA MET A 49 -27.15 -1.14 6.05
C MET A 49 -26.70 -2.59 5.80
N PRO A 50 -25.57 -3.04 6.39
CA PRO A 50 -24.66 -2.29 7.25
C PRO A 50 -23.75 -1.33 6.46
N THR A 51 -23.37 -0.21 7.09
CA THR A 51 -22.49 0.83 6.53
C THR A 51 -21.01 0.39 6.48
N PHE A 52 -20.75 -0.83 6.00
CA PHE A 52 -19.41 -1.33 5.74
C PHE A 52 -19.04 -1.13 4.28
N THR A 53 -17.73 -1.10 4.00
CA THR A 53 -17.17 -0.94 2.66
C THR A 53 -17.74 -1.99 1.68
N PRO A 54 -17.56 -3.32 1.84
CA PRO A 54 -17.96 -4.24 0.78
C PRO A 54 -19.47 -4.25 0.45
N PRO A 55 -20.40 -4.20 1.43
CA PRO A 55 -21.83 -4.10 1.15
C PRO A 55 -22.19 -2.88 0.30
N ASN A 56 -21.76 -1.68 0.71
CA ASN A 56 -22.13 -0.43 0.03
C ASN A 56 -21.54 -0.34 -1.38
N TRP A 57 -20.27 -0.74 -1.55
CA TRP A 57 -19.65 -0.78 -2.88
C TRP A 57 -20.32 -1.83 -3.80
N THR A 58 -20.76 -2.97 -3.25
CA THR A 58 -21.54 -3.95 -4.03
C THR A 58 -22.93 -3.39 -4.40
N THR A 59 -23.58 -2.63 -3.52
CA THR A 59 -24.84 -1.94 -3.84
C THR A 59 -24.68 -0.95 -4.99
N ILE A 60 -23.62 -0.13 -4.98
CA ILE A 60 -23.32 0.78 -6.10
C ILE A 60 -23.16 0.01 -7.40
N ALA A 61 -22.47 -1.14 -7.35
CA ALA A 61 -22.17 -1.96 -8.51
C ALA A 61 -23.36 -2.75 -9.06
N THR A 62 -24.36 -3.05 -8.25
CA THR A 62 -25.47 -3.96 -8.61
C THR A 62 -26.82 -3.26 -8.67
N GLY A 63 -26.95 -2.10 -8.03
CA GLY A 63 -28.23 -1.44 -7.79
C GLY A 63 -29.14 -2.18 -6.81
N ALA A 64 -28.63 -3.21 -6.11
CA ALA A 64 -29.39 -4.03 -5.17
C ALA A 64 -28.95 -3.77 -3.73
N ASP A 65 -29.85 -4.01 -2.77
CA ASP A 65 -29.56 -3.91 -1.33
C ASP A 65 -28.74 -5.12 -0.82
N PRO A 66 -27.96 -5.00 0.28
CA PRO A 66 -27.22 -6.12 0.89
C PRO A 66 -28.06 -7.35 1.22
N SER A 67 -29.35 -7.18 1.51
CA SER A 67 -30.29 -8.29 1.68
C SER A 67 -30.44 -9.17 0.42
N ILE A 68 -30.31 -8.56 -0.77
CA ILE A 68 -30.49 -9.18 -2.08
C ILE A 68 -29.16 -9.71 -2.63
N HIS A 69 -28.13 -8.84 -2.77
CA HIS A 69 -26.85 -9.26 -3.34
C HIS A 69 -26.03 -10.15 -2.39
N GLY A 70 -26.36 -10.18 -1.10
CA GLY A 70 -25.82 -11.15 -0.13
C GLY A 70 -24.47 -10.78 0.50
N ILE A 71 -23.83 -9.69 0.07
CA ILE A 71 -22.61 -9.17 0.70
C ILE A 71 -23.00 -8.33 1.90
N LYS A 72 -22.90 -8.89 3.10
CA LYS A 72 -23.40 -8.28 4.36
C LYS A 72 -22.29 -8.02 5.40
N GLY A 73 -21.03 -8.22 5.03
CA GLY A 73 -19.90 -8.13 5.95
C GLY A 73 -18.59 -7.84 5.22
N TRP A 74 -17.46 -8.15 5.86
CA TRP A 74 -16.11 -7.96 5.33
C TRP A 74 -15.73 -9.04 4.30
N VAL A 75 -16.48 -9.11 3.20
CA VAL A 75 -16.27 -10.07 2.10
C VAL A 75 -15.87 -9.32 0.84
N PHE A 76 -14.64 -9.53 0.37
CA PHE A 76 -14.09 -8.89 -0.83
C PHE A 76 -13.88 -9.90 -1.96
N ASP A 77 -14.91 -10.70 -2.25
CA ASP A 77 -14.89 -11.72 -3.30
C ASP A 77 -16.16 -11.61 -4.14
N SER A 78 -15.99 -11.34 -5.43
CA SER A 78 -17.11 -11.14 -6.37
C SER A 78 -18.02 -12.36 -6.47
N ARG A 79 -17.50 -13.57 -6.23
CA ARG A 79 -18.24 -14.84 -6.29
C ARG A 79 -19.24 -14.99 -5.15
N ALA A 80 -19.06 -14.24 -4.05
CA ALA A 80 -20.00 -14.22 -2.94
C ALA A 80 -21.26 -13.38 -3.26
N CYS A 81 -21.23 -12.57 -4.32
CA CYS A 81 -22.37 -11.79 -4.76
C CYS A 81 -23.40 -12.68 -5.47
N LYS A 82 -24.67 -12.55 -5.10
CA LYS A 82 -25.78 -13.38 -5.61
C LYS A 82 -26.48 -12.79 -6.84
N VAL A 83 -26.11 -11.58 -7.23
CA VAL A 83 -26.73 -10.84 -8.34
C VAL A 83 -25.68 -10.35 -9.32
N GLU A 84 -26.13 -9.99 -10.50
CA GLU A 84 -25.24 -9.52 -11.55
C GLU A 84 -24.74 -8.09 -11.29
N PHE A 85 -23.47 -7.85 -11.60
CA PHE A 85 -22.85 -6.53 -11.53
C PHE A 85 -23.04 -5.73 -12.82
N LEU A 86 -23.11 -4.40 -12.68
CA LEU A 86 -23.19 -3.45 -13.79
C LEU A 86 -22.06 -3.66 -14.82
N TRP A 87 -20.84 -3.95 -14.37
CA TRP A 87 -19.72 -4.21 -15.26
C TRP A 87 -19.88 -5.50 -16.05
N THR A 88 -20.50 -6.55 -15.48
CA THR A 88 -20.81 -7.78 -16.21
C THR A 88 -21.81 -7.51 -17.33
N VAL A 89 -22.86 -6.73 -17.03
CA VAL A 89 -23.86 -6.32 -18.03
C VAL A 89 -23.21 -5.51 -19.15
N ALA A 90 -22.38 -4.52 -18.80
CA ALA A 90 -21.64 -3.72 -19.78
C ALA A 90 -20.71 -4.59 -20.63
N ALA A 91 -20.03 -5.56 -20.02
CA ALA A 91 -19.11 -6.46 -20.69
C ALA A 91 -19.81 -7.39 -21.70
N ARG A 92 -20.99 -7.91 -21.38
CA ARG A 92 -21.84 -8.67 -22.32
C ARG A 92 -22.36 -7.80 -23.46
N ALA A 93 -22.56 -6.50 -23.22
CA ALA A 93 -22.88 -5.53 -24.26
C ALA A 93 -21.65 -5.10 -25.10
N GLY A 94 -20.52 -5.81 -24.99
CA GLY A 94 -19.32 -5.59 -25.79
C GLY A 94 -18.42 -4.47 -25.27
N LYS A 95 -18.63 -3.95 -24.06
CA LYS A 95 -17.72 -2.96 -23.44
C LYS A 95 -16.52 -3.65 -22.80
N LYS A 96 -15.37 -2.99 -22.83
CA LYS A 96 -14.21 -3.34 -22.01
C LYS A 96 -14.30 -2.61 -20.67
N VAL A 97 -14.06 -3.32 -19.57
CA VAL A 97 -14.15 -2.76 -18.22
C VAL A 97 -12.86 -3.02 -17.46
N VAL A 98 -12.40 -2.02 -16.72
CA VAL A 98 -11.26 -2.14 -15.80
C VAL A 98 -11.75 -1.76 -14.40
N LEU A 99 -11.53 -2.65 -13.44
CA LEU A 99 -11.80 -2.45 -12.02
C LEU A 99 -10.45 -2.32 -11.31
N LEU A 100 -10.16 -1.15 -10.75
CA LEU A 100 -8.94 -0.89 -9.99
C LEU A 100 -9.27 -0.78 -8.51
N ARG A 101 -8.82 -1.75 -7.71
CA ARG A 101 -9.09 -1.85 -6.26
C ARG A 101 -10.57 -1.66 -5.90
N TYR A 102 -11.49 -2.08 -6.76
CA TYR A 102 -12.92 -1.98 -6.50
C TYR A 102 -13.31 -3.06 -5.48
N PRO A 103 -13.88 -2.71 -4.32
CA PRO A 103 -14.29 -3.70 -3.32
C PRO A 103 -15.27 -4.72 -3.90
N CYS A 104 -15.00 -6.01 -3.70
CA CYS A 104 -15.82 -7.10 -4.26
C CYS A 104 -15.78 -7.20 -5.81
N GLY A 105 -14.79 -6.57 -6.46
CA GLY A 105 -14.60 -6.62 -7.92
C GLY A 105 -13.73 -7.78 -8.41
N TYR A 106 -13.09 -8.53 -7.51
CA TYR A 106 -12.19 -9.65 -7.83
C TYR A 106 -12.76 -10.98 -7.31
N PRO A 107 -12.65 -12.11 -8.05
CA PRO A 107 -12.13 -12.22 -9.43
C PRO A 107 -13.03 -11.53 -10.46
N ALA A 108 -12.56 -11.38 -11.68
CA ALA A 108 -13.34 -10.82 -12.78
C ALA A 108 -14.56 -11.70 -13.08
N THR A 109 -15.68 -11.07 -13.38
CA THR A 109 -16.96 -11.76 -13.59
C THR A 109 -17.27 -12.03 -15.06
N HIS A 110 -16.39 -11.60 -15.97
CA HIS A 110 -16.54 -11.76 -17.42
C HIS A 110 -15.18 -11.58 -18.12
N PRO A 111 -14.88 -12.25 -19.26
CA PRO A 111 -13.60 -12.12 -19.97
C PRO A 111 -13.23 -10.71 -20.46
N ASN A 112 -14.22 -9.82 -20.64
CA ASN A 112 -14.01 -8.40 -20.99
C ASN A 112 -13.85 -7.48 -19.78
N VAL A 113 -13.77 -8.04 -18.57
CA VAL A 113 -13.55 -7.32 -17.32
C VAL A 113 -12.14 -7.65 -16.84
N ILE A 114 -11.33 -6.63 -16.60
CA ILE A 114 -10.03 -6.75 -15.94
C ILE A 114 -10.21 -6.28 -14.51
N ALA A 115 -9.90 -7.13 -13.53
CA ALA A 115 -9.91 -6.78 -12.12
C ALA A 115 -8.47 -6.71 -11.58
N ILE A 116 -8.12 -5.61 -10.91
CA ILE A 116 -6.80 -5.39 -10.31
C ILE A 116 -7.01 -5.18 -8.80
N ALA A 117 -6.57 -6.16 -8.02
CA ALA A 117 -6.82 -6.33 -6.59
C ALA A 117 -8.32 -6.37 -6.22
N ASN A 118 -8.61 -6.74 -4.97
CA ASN A 118 -9.98 -6.93 -4.48
C ASN A 118 -10.55 -5.73 -3.70
N GLY A 119 -9.79 -4.66 -3.56
CA GLY A 119 -10.20 -3.47 -2.81
C GLY A 119 -10.24 -3.64 -1.28
N ALA A 120 -9.68 -4.73 -0.74
CA ALA A 120 -9.58 -4.89 0.71
C ALA A 120 -8.60 -3.85 1.30
N PRO A 121 -8.88 -3.31 2.51
CA PRO A 121 -8.00 -2.37 3.18
C PRO A 121 -6.76 -3.05 3.80
N HIS A 122 -6.89 -4.31 4.19
CA HIS A 122 -5.85 -5.14 4.79
C HIS A 122 -5.83 -6.50 4.11
N ASP A 123 -4.65 -7.10 4.01
CA ASP A 123 -4.44 -8.40 3.35
C ASP A 123 -5.09 -8.45 1.96
N ALA A 124 -5.03 -7.33 1.24
CA ALA A 124 -5.51 -7.25 -0.13
C ALA A 124 -4.75 -8.25 -1.01
N ILE A 125 -5.41 -8.72 -2.07
CA ILE A 125 -4.75 -9.64 -3.00
C ILE A 125 -3.50 -8.96 -3.56
N GLY A 126 -2.38 -9.67 -3.49
CA GLY A 126 -1.06 -9.15 -3.84
C GLY A 126 -0.26 -8.63 -2.65
N VAL A 127 -0.89 -8.22 -1.55
CA VAL A 127 -0.16 -7.78 -0.34
C VAL A 127 0.38 -8.99 0.40
N ILE A 128 1.69 -9.16 0.35
CA ILE A 128 2.39 -10.22 1.09
C ILE A 128 2.53 -9.79 2.55
N GLU A 129 3.02 -8.59 2.83
CA GLU A 129 3.21 -8.09 4.19
C GLU A 129 2.75 -6.64 4.27
N GLU A 130 2.10 -6.28 5.37
CA GLU A 130 1.58 -4.93 5.58
C GLU A 130 2.72 -3.89 5.68
N ALA A 131 2.38 -2.61 5.50
CA ALA A 131 3.36 -1.55 5.67
C ALA A 131 3.87 -1.52 7.12
N THR A 132 5.12 -1.11 7.34
CA THR A 132 5.73 -1.13 8.67
C THR A 132 6.56 0.13 8.92
N ALA A 133 6.34 0.78 10.05
CA ALA A 133 7.22 1.82 10.56
C ALA A 133 8.17 1.22 11.61
N TYR A 134 9.45 1.54 11.52
CA TYR A 134 10.49 1.18 12.46
C TYR A 134 10.93 2.44 13.22
N THR A 135 10.84 2.43 14.54
CA THR A 135 10.99 3.62 15.38
C THR A 135 11.96 3.40 16.52
N LEU A 136 12.71 4.44 16.89
CA LEU A 136 13.74 4.33 17.93
C LEU A 136 13.18 3.97 19.31
N GLY A 137 13.52 2.79 19.83
CA GLY A 137 13.34 2.38 21.23
C GLY A 137 11.90 2.39 21.77
N ARG A 138 10.89 2.67 20.94
CA ARG A 138 9.49 2.80 21.34
C ARG A 138 8.57 2.24 20.25
N ILE A 139 7.46 1.70 20.69
CA ILE A 139 6.35 1.26 19.84
C ILE A 139 5.30 2.37 19.84
N TYR A 140 4.95 2.85 18.65
CA TYR A 140 3.81 3.73 18.42
C TYR A 140 2.63 2.87 18.01
N ARG A 141 1.50 3.07 18.69
CA ARG A 141 0.25 2.35 18.43
C ARG A 141 -0.77 3.31 17.84
N TYR A 142 -1.35 2.92 16.71
CA TYR A 142 -2.46 3.62 16.07
C TYR A 142 -3.68 2.71 16.03
N THR A 143 -4.80 3.18 16.58
CA THR A 143 -6.07 2.44 16.56
C THR A 143 -7.00 3.07 15.53
N GLY A 144 -7.27 2.34 14.45
CA GLY A 144 -8.14 2.75 13.35
C GLY A 144 -9.62 2.40 13.55
N GLY A 145 -10.04 2.15 14.79
CA GLY A 145 -11.40 1.69 15.09
C GLY A 145 -11.66 0.28 14.56
N LEU A 146 -12.65 0.13 13.66
CA LEU A 146 -13.02 -1.15 13.05
C LEU A 146 -11.91 -1.77 12.17
N HIS A 147 -10.92 -0.97 11.79
CA HIS A 147 -9.72 -1.41 11.04
C HIS A 147 -8.64 -2.01 11.93
N GLY A 148 -8.90 -2.13 13.23
CA GLY A 148 -7.97 -2.73 14.19
C GLY A 148 -6.89 -1.75 14.64
N THR A 149 -5.79 -2.32 15.12
CA THR A 149 -4.67 -1.58 15.69
C THR A 149 -3.39 -1.92 14.94
N SER A 150 -2.70 -0.88 14.46
CA SER A 150 -1.40 -0.99 13.83
C SER A 150 -0.32 -0.49 14.78
N GLU A 151 0.82 -1.15 14.77
CA GLU A 151 1.95 -0.82 15.62
C GLU A 151 3.21 -0.61 14.80
N SER A 152 4.02 0.37 15.19
CA SER A 152 5.40 0.44 14.75
C SER A 152 6.23 -0.69 15.39
N ARG A 153 7.43 -0.88 14.86
CA ARG A 153 8.43 -1.81 15.40
C ARG A 153 9.53 -1.01 16.06
N ALA A 154 9.78 -1.27 17.34
CA ALA A 154 10.88 -0.64 18.04
C ALA A 154 12.21 -1.17 17.49
N VAL A 155 13.14 -0.26 17.23
CA VAL A 155 14.52 -0.56 16.82
C VAL A 155 15.47 0.02 17.85
N VAL A 156 16.46 -0.77 18.23
CA VAL A 156 17.50 -0.37 19.18
C VAL A 156 18.85 -0.42 18.47
N PHE A 157 19.54 0.71 18.47
CA PHE A 157 20.85 0.85 17.87
C PHE A 157 21.95 0.57 18.88
N ASN A 158 22.96 -0.20 18.45
CA ASN A 158 24.17 -0.49 19.20
C ASN A 158 25.39 -0.02 18.39
N LYS A 159 26.58 -0.01 18.98
CA LYS A 159 27.81 0.28 18.23
C LYS A 159 28.00 -0.77 17.12
N ALA A 160 28.27 -0.32 15.91
CA ALA A 160 28.47 -1.20 14.77
C ALA A 160 29.73 -2.05 14.95
N THR A 161 29.62 -3.35 14.65
CA THR A 161 30.74 -4.29 14.77
C THR A 161 30.72 -5.32 13.65
N GLY A 162 31.91 -5.72 13.17
CA GLY A 162 32.05 -6.80 12.19
C GLY A 162 31.59 -6.45 10.77
N TRP A 163 31.41 -5.16 10.45
CA TRP A 163 31.09 -4.72 9.10
C TRP A 163 32.30 -4.78 8.16
N LYS A 164 32.05 -5.20 6.92
CA LYS A 164 33.06 -5.25 5.84
C LYS A 164 32.82 -4.15 4.82
N ASN A 165 33.89 -3.76 4.12
CA ASN A 165 33.86 -2.85 2.97
C ASN A 165 33.25 -1.47 3.27
N LEU A 166 33.41 -0.98 4.50
CA LEU A 166 32.88 0.32 4.92
C LEU A 166 33.46 1.47 4.08
N PRO A 167 32.66 2.51 3.76
CA PRO A 167 33.15 3.67 3.00
C PRO A 167 34.11 4.51 3.83
N GLU A 168 35.13 5.09 3.19
CA GLU A 168 36.13 5.96 3.83
C GLU A 168 35.52 7.17 4.56
N ALA A 169 34.32 7.61 4.16
CA ALA A 169 33.61 8.71 4.81
C ALA A 169 33.36 8.44 6.30
N ILE A 170 33.17 7.17 6.68
CA ILE A 170 33.00 6.75 8.07
C ILE A 170 34.23 7.12 8.89
N ASP A 171 35.42 6.78 8.39
CA ASP A 171 36.68 7.04 9.09
C ASP A 171 36.93 8.54 9.25
N ARG A 172 36.58 9.34 8.23
CA ARG A 172 36.76 10.81 8.24
C ARG A 172 35.87 11.52 9.25
N SER A 173 34.70 10.96 9.57
CA SER A 173 33.76 11.58 10.51
C SER A 173 34.22 11.52 11.98
N ASN A 174 35.16 10.62 12.29
CA ASN A 174 35.59 10.30 13.66
C ASN A 174 34.44 10.00 14.63
N ARG A 175 33.32 9.48 14.11
CA ARG A 175 32.15 9.09 14.90
C ARG A 175 31.86 7.62 14.69
N THR A 176 31.65 6.90 15.79
CA THR A 176 31.35 5.46 15.76
C THR A 176 30.03 5.18 15.05
N PRO A 177 29.98 4.38 13.97
CA PRO A 177 28.73 3.98 13.35
C PRO A 177 27.87 3.16 14.31
N LEU A 178 26.56 3.20 14.10
CA LEU A 178 25.59 2.43 14.86
C LEU A 178 24.90 1.40 13.97
N GLU A 179 24.55 0.26 14.54
CA GLU A 179 23.84 -0.81 13.84
C GLU A 179 22.58 -1.24 14.58
N ALA A 180 21.61 -1.75 13.82
CA ALA A 180 20.45 -2.43 14.34
C ALA A 180 20.01 -3.54 13.40
N GLU A 181 19.20 -4.47 13.90
CA GLU A 181 18.59 -5.54 13.10
C GLU A 181 17.07 -5.32 13.04
N ILE A 182 16.48 -5.55 11.88
CA ILE A 182 15.03 -5.54 11.67
C ILE A 182 14.57 -6.80 10.95
N ASP A 183 13.35 -7.26 11.24
CA ASP A 183 12.68 -8.28 10.42
C ASP A 183 11.99 -7.60 9.24
N LEU A 184 12.30 -8.03 8.02
CA LEU A 184 11.63 -7.56 6.80
C LEU A 184 10.19 -8.09 6.70
N ILE A 185 9.99 -9.36 7.09
CA ILE A 185 8.72 -10.08 7.03
C ILE A 185 8.52 -10.88 8.31
N GLN A 186 7.30 -10.81 8.86
CA GLN A 186 6.85 -11.51 10.05
C GLN A 186 5.54 -12.29 9.84
N LYS A 187 4.89 -12.14 8.67
CA LYS A 187 3.67 -12.87 8.33
C LYS A 187 3.83 -14.38 8.51
N GLU A 188 2.82 -14.98 9.14
CA GLU A 188 2.76 -16.41 9.34
C GLU A 188 2.83 -17.17 8.01
N GLY A 189 3.53 -18.31 8.00
CA GLY A 189 3.75 -19.12 6.80
C GLY A 189 4.96 -18.69 5.96
N PHE A 190 5.54 -17.51 6.20
CA PHE A 190 6.74 -17.05 5.51
C PHE A 190 8.02 -17.27 6.32
N ARG A 191 9.12 -17.62 5.63
CA ARG A 191 10.45 -17.63 6.24
C ARG A 191 10.85 -16.20 6.61
N ARG A 192 11.23 -15.99 7.87
CA ARG A 192 11.75 -14.69 8.33
C ARG A 192 13.01 -14.29 7.55
N ILE A 193 13.06 -13.02 7.19
CA ILE A 193 14.23 -12.38 6.57
C ILE A 193 14.63 -11.23 7.47
N LYS A 194 15.89 -11.21 7.88
CA LYS A 194 16.48 -10.15 8.69
C LYS A 194 17.29 -9.22 7.81
N LEU A 195 17.25 -7.94 8.12
CA LEU A 195 18.07 -6.91 7.50
C LEU A 195 18.85 -6.16 8.57
N TRP A 196 20.04 -5.75 8.20
CA TRP A 196 20.92 -4.91 9.00
C TRP A 196 20.76 -3.46 8.59
N LEU A 197 20.57 -2.60 9.59
CA LEU A 197 20.65 -1.16 9.49
C LEU A 197 22.05 -0.73 9.94
N LEU A 198 22.71 0.14 9.17
CA LEU A 198 23.94 0.82 9.59
C LEU A 198 23.74 2.32 9.43
N VAL A 199 23.79 3.04 10.54
CA VAL A 199 23.75 4.50 10.57
C VAL A 199 25.16 5.02 10.80
N TYR A 200 25.58 5.96 9.97
CA TYR A 200 26.89 6.58 10.09
C TYR A 200 26.85 8.06 9.73
N SER A 201 27.98 8.72 9.99
CA SER A 201 28.23 10.12 9.71
C SER A 201 29.12 10.24 8.49
N SER A 202 28.68 10.95 7.46
CA SER A 202 29.53 11.27 6.31
C SER A 202 30.49 12.44 6.58
N ASP A 203 30.21 13.24 7.60
CA ASP A 203 31.04 14.33 8.10
C ASP A 203 30.96 14.47 9.64
N PRO A 204 31.78 15.32 10.29
CA PRO A 204 31.77 15.48 11.75
C PRO A 204 30.49 16.10 12.35
N SER A 205 29.54 16.57 11.53
CA SER A 205 28.36 17.31 12.00
C SER A 205 27.31 16.43 12.67
N GLY A 206 27.32 15.12 12.40
CA GLY A 206 26.41 14.15 13.02
C GLY A 206 26.01 13.00 12.10
N TYR A 207 25.14 12.12 12.59
CA TYR A 207 24.61 11.02 11.79
C TYR A 207 23.70 11.58 10.69
N ASP A 208 23.87 11.08 9.47
CA ASP A 208 23.20 11.65 8.31
C ASP A 208 22.90 10.63 7.20
N THR A 209 23.40 9.40 7.36
CA THR A 209 23.30 8.35 6.35
C THR A 209 22.89 7.02 6.98
N LEU A 210 21.90 6.37 6.37
CA LEU A 210 21.45 5.01 6.68
C LEU A 210 21.77 4.08 5.51
N ILE A 211 22.30 2.90 5.82
CA ILE A 211 22.41 1.75 4.92
C ILE A 211 21.47 0.66 5.39
N ILE A 212 20.89 -0.04 4.43
CA ILE A 212 20.09 -1.25 4.68
C ILE A 212 20.71 -2.39 3.87
N ALA A 213 21.06 -3.50 4.52
CA ALA A 213 21.75 -4.62 3.88
C ALA A 213 21.25 -5.98 4.41
N PRO A 214 21.32 -7.07 3.64
CA PRO A 214 20.97 -8.41 4.13
C PRO A 214 22.03 -9.00 5.06
N GLU A 215 23.26 -8.49 4.99
CA GLU A 215 24.40 -8.91 5.81
C GLU A 215 25.28 -7.71 6.17
N LYS A 216 26.19 -7.88 7.13
CA LYS A 216 27.12 -6.84 7.60
C LYS A 216 28.26 -6.59 6.60
N ASP A 217 27.91 -6.29 5.36
CA ASP A 217 28.83 -5.96 4.27
C ASP A 217 28.24 -4.79 3.49
N PHE A 218 28.94 -3.65 3.48
CA PHE A 218 28.46 -2.44 2.82
C PHE A 218 28.29 -2.65 1.30
N SER A 219 29.11 -3.50 0.67
CA SER A 219 29.00 -3.81 -0.76
C SER A 219 27.71 -4.54 -1.15
N LYS A 220 26.97 -5.02 -0.15
CA LYS A 220 25.70 -5.75 -0.28
C LYS A 220 24.49 -4.88 0.09
N SER A 221 24.68 -3.58 0.24
CA SER A 221 23.60 -2.64 0.53
C SER A 221 22.47 -2.76 -0.47
N LEU A 222 21.24 -2.90 0.04
CA LEU A 222 20.01 -2.79 -0.74
C LEU A 222 19.74 -1.32 -1.11
N CYS A 223 20.03 -0.40 -0.18
CA CYS A 223 19.95 1.03 -0.43
C CYS A 223 20.77 1.85 0.59
N THR A 224 21.04 3.09 0.20
CA THR A 224 21.65 4.15 1.01
C THR A 224 20.69 5.32 1.03
N LEU A 225 20.36 5.84 2.21
CA LEU A 225 19.34 6.88 2.37
C LEU A 225 19.81 7.99 3.31
N ARG A 226 19.44 9.23 2.98
CA ARG A 226 19.43 10.40 3.85
C ARG A 226 18.00 10.73 4.28
N GLU A 227 17.85 11.61 5.27
CA GLU A 227 16.53 12.01 5.76
C GLU A 227 15.63 12.54 4.64
N GLY A 228 14.40 12.04 4.57
CA GLY A 228 13.40 12.38 3.57
C GLY A 228 13.46 11.52 2.29
N GLU A 229 14.56 10.80 2.05
CA GLU A 229 14.76 10.04 0.83
C GLU A 229 13.98 8.72 0.81
N TRP A 230 13.59 8.33 -0.40
CA TRP A 230 13.05 7.02 -0.72
C TRP A 230 14.13 6.17 -1.38
N SER A 231 14.15 4.87 -1.09
CA SER A 231 14.90 3.91 -1.90
C SER A 231 14.28 3.77 -3.28
N ASP A 232 14.99 3.13 -4.21
CA ASP A 232 14.36 2.48 -5.36
C ASP A 232 13.53 1.26 -4.90
N PHE A 233 12.82 0.63 -5.85
CA PHE A 233 12.14 -0.63 -5.58
C PHE A 233 13.13 -1.73 -5.26
N ILE A 234 13.01 -2.31 -4.07
CA ILE A 234 13.77 -3.47 -3.64
C ILE A 234 12.93 -4.70 -3.94
N LYS A 235 13.49 -5.65 -4.69
CA LYS A 235 12.84 -6.93 -5.02
C LYS A 235 13.44 -8.04 -4.17
N VAL A 236 12.58 -8.93 -3.67
CA VAL A 236 12.97 -10.05 -2.80
C VAL A 236 12.22 -11.32 -3.17
N ASP A 237 12.90 -12.46 -3.03
CA ASP A 237 12.28 -13.78 -3.10
C ASP A 237 11.88 -14.22 -1.69
N LEU A 238 10.58 -14.44 -1.46
CA LEU A 238 10.01 -14.80 -0.17
C LEU A 238 9.57 -16.26 -0.18
N TRP A 239 10.13 -17.08 0.71
CA TRP A 239 9.72 -18.48 0.86
C TRP A 239 8.44 -18.60 1.69
N SER A 240 7.42 -19.21 1.11
CA SER A 240 6.09 -19.43 1.70
C SER A 240 5.78 -20.93 1.82
N GLY A 241 6.56 -21.68 2.60
CA GLY A 241 6.31 -23.10 2.89
C GLY A 241 6.63 -24.06 1.74
N ASP A 242 6.01 -23.88 0.58
CA ASP A 242 6.12 -24.76 -0.60
C ASP A 242 6.65 -24.05 -1.85
N LYS A 243 6.63 -22.72 -1.89
CA LYS A 243 7.05 -21.94 -3.06
C LYS A 243 7.74 -20.63 -2.70
N TYR A 244 8.51 -20.11 -3.64
CA TYR A 244 9.01 -18.73 -3.61
C TYR A 244 8.01 -17.79 -4.28
N ILE A 245 7.77 -16.65 -3.64
CA ILE A 245 6.96 -15.55 -4.16
C ILE A 245 7.86 -14.32 -4.29
N LYS A 246 7.88 -13.73 -5.48
CA LYS A 246 8.58 -12.47 -5.72
C LYS A 246 7.76 -11.31 -5.18
N GLY A 247 8.37 -10.53 -4.29
CA GLY A 247 7.81 -9.31 -3.73
C GLY A 247 8.65 -8.09 -4.05
N ALA A 248 8.04 -6.91 -4.00
CA ALA A 248 8.72 -5.63 -4.05
C ALA A 248 8.18 -4.66 -3.01
N PHE A 249 9.03 -3.74 -2.60
CA PHE A 249 8.72 -2.70 -1.62
C PHE A 249 9.74 -1.56 -1.72
N LYS A 250 9.49 -0.49 -0.97
CA LYS A 250 10.41 0.64 -0.81
C LYS A 250 10.62 0.95 0.67
N PHE A 251 11.76 1.54 0.97
CA PHE A 251 12.02 2.21 2.23
C PHE A 251 11.95 3.73 2.06
N LYS A 252 11.52 4.43 3.11
CA LYS A 252 11.71 5.87 3.29
C LYS A 252 12.40 6.10 4.62
N LEU A 253 13.54 6.78 4.61
CA LEU A 253 14.08 7.33 5.85
C LEU A 253 13.29 8.58 6.20
N VAL A 254 12.37 8.46 7.15
CA VAL A 254 11.45 9.55 7.52
C VAL A 254 12.17 10.57 8.38
N GLU A 255 12.98 10.13 9.32
CA GLU A 255 13.66 10.99 10.29
C GLU A 255 15.00 10.36 10.69
N LEU A 256 16.06 11.18 10.73
CA LEU A 256 17.38 10.80 11.23
C LEU A 256 18.03 12.00 11.93
N ALA A 257 17.84 12.10 13.24
CA ALA A 257 18.49 13.16 14.01
C ALA A 257 20.01 12.99 14.03
N LYS A 258 20.75 14.10 13.91
CA LYS A 258 22.22 14.14 13.92
C LYS A 258 22.86 13.50 15.15
N ASP A 259 22.14 13.42 16.26
CA ASP A 259 22.56 12.82 17.53
C ASP A 259 21.93 11.45 17.81
N MET A 260 21.14 10.92 16.86
CA MET A 260 20.34 9.70 17.00
C MET A 260 19.28 9.76 18.12
N SER A 261 18.86 10.96 18.55
CA SER A 261 17.72 11.12 19.47
C SER A 261 16.38 10.74 18.84
N ARG A 262 16.29 10.79 17.50
CA ARG A 262 15.10 10.43 16.72
C ARG A 262 15.51 9.65 15.48
N PHE A 263 14.78 8.56 15.23
CA PHE A 263 14.92 7.73 14.05
C PHE A 263 13.57 7.13 13.69
N SER A 264 13.20 7.25 12.41
CA SER A 264 12.02 6.60 11.86
C SER A 264 12.28 6.15 10.42
N LEU A 265 12.08 4.87 10.17
CA LEU A 265 12.20 4.24 8.86
C LEU A 265 10.84 3.64 8.49
N PHE A 266 10.31 3.99 7.32
CA PHE A 266 9.07 3.44 6.81
C PHE A 266 9.35 2.44 5.70
N ARG A 267 8.73 1.26 5.77
CA ARG A 267 8.63 0.30 4.67
C ARG A 267 7.21 0.29 4.13
N THR A 268 7.07 0.42 2.80
CA THR A 268 5.77 0.19 2.14
C THR A 268 5.30 -1.25 2.37
N GLN A 269 4.07 -1.59 2.03
CA GLN A 269 3.66 -3.00 1.88
C GLN A 269 4.68 -3.74 1.01
N ILE A 270 4.92 -5.02 1.32
CA ILE A 270 5.58 -5.92 0.35
C ILE A 270 4.48 -6.45 -0.55
N HIS A 271 4.51 -6.07 -1.81
CA HIS A 271 3.53 -6.46 -2.80
C HIS A 271 4.10 -7.52 -3.73
N ALA A 272 3.33 -8.56 -4.02
CA ALA A 272 3.66 -9.61 -4.96
C ALA A 272 3.74 -9.04 -6.37
N LEU A 273 4.66 -9.57 -7.18
CA LEU A 273 4.81 -9.20 -8.59
C LEU A 273 3.86 -9.96 -9.53
N SER A 274 2.97 -10.79 -8.98
CA SER A 274 2.02 -11.60 -9.74
C SER A 274 0.81 -11.97 -8.88
N GLY A 275 -0.25 -12.46 -9.52
CA GLY A 275 -1.41 -13.03 -8.82
C GLY A 275 -2.33 -12.01 -8.16
N PHE A 276 -2.25 -10.73 -8.55
CA PHE A 276 -3.09 -9.65 -8.06
C PHE A 276 -4.05 -9.08 -9.11
N SER A 277 -4.14 -9.69 -10.29
CA SER A 277 -5.08 -9.35 -11.34
C SER A 277 -5.84 -10.58 -11.83
N ASP A 278 -6.97 -10.30 -12.46
CA ASP A 278 -7.73 -11.26 -13.25
C ASP A 278 -8.11 -10.58 -14.58
N PRO A 279 -7.61 -11.05 -15.74
CA PRO A 279 -6.79 -12.25 -15.89
C PRO A 279 -5.33 -12.05 -15.39
N PRO A 280 -4.61 -13.13 -15.03
CA PRO A 280 -3.30 -13.04 -14.37
C PRO A 280 -2.19 -12.38 -15.19
N GLU A 281 -2.23 -12.46 -16.52
CA GLU A 281 -1.24 -11.87 -17.44
C GLU A 281 -1.15 -10.34 -17.32
N ILE A 282 -2.23 -9.69 -16.88
CA ILE A 282 -2.26 -8.23 -16.68
C ILE A 282 -1.27 -7.82 -15.58
N CYS A 283 -1.01 -8.66 -14.57
CA CYS A 283 -0.01 -8.37 -13.53
C CYS A 283 1.36 -8.10 -14.15
N GLU A 284 1.81 -8.97 -15.05
CA GLU A 284 3.15 -8.86 -15.64
C GLU A 284 3.27 -7.60 -16.49
N GLU A 285 2.23 -7.29 -17.28
CA GLU A 285 2.18 -6.05 -18.06
C GLU A 285 2.26 -4.81 -17.17
N LEU A 286 1.51 -4.78 -16.06
CA LEU A 286 1.56 -3.67 -15.11
C LEU A 286 2.95 -3.54 -14.49
N VAL A 287 3.50 -4.62 -13.93
CA VAL A 287 4.83 -4.58 -13.29
C VAL A 287 5.92 -4.11 -14.25
N ASN A 288 5.87 -4.51 -15.53
CA ASN A 288 6.86 -4.14 -16.53
C ASN A 288 6.73 -2.70 -17.03
N ASN A 289 5.51 -2.15 -17.10
CA ASN A 289 5.27 -0.83 -17.71
C ASN A 289 5.13 0.31 -16.69
N ILE A 290 4.59 0.03 -15.50
CA ILE A 290 4.33 1.05 -14.45
C ILE A 290 5.15 0.83 -13.19
N GLY A 291 5.81 -0.32 -13.07
CA GLY A 291 6.56 -0.70 -11.89
C GLY A 291 5.76 -1.60 -10.94
N PRO A 292 6.45 -2.19 -9.96
CA PRO A 292 5.87 -3.15 -9.04
C PRO A 292 5.01 -2.53 -7.92
#